data_AF-A0A4U8UZ69-F1
#
_entry.id   AF-A0A4U8UZ69-F1
#
_cell.length_a   1.000
_cell.length_b   1.000
_cell.length_c   1.000
_cell.angle_alpha   90.00
_cell.angle_beta   90.00
_cell.angle_gamma   90.00
#
_symmetry.space_group_name_H-M   'P 1'
#
loop_
_entity.id
_entity.type
_entity.pdbx_description
1 polymer ?
#
loop_
_entity_poly.entity_id
_entity_poly.type
_entity_poly.pdbx_seq_one_letter_code
_entity_poly.pdbx_strand_id
1 'polypeptide(L)'
;MGGHWKPEICKARQRVAIIVPFRNRENHLPIFLQNLHPLLQKQQLDYTIFVVEQIKNQKFNRAKLMNVGFVEARKLYDWQCYIFHDVDLIPENDKNMYTCMVSTSSITNYTGGTSLEERPPSREADGEQHDDH
;
A
#
# COMPACT_ATOMS: atom_id res chain seq x y z
N MET A 1 -3.80 21.79 2.34
CA MET A 1 -2.60 21.23 2.99
C MET A 1 -2.84 19.74 3.20
N GLY A 2 -1.98 18.86 2.69
CA GLY A 2 -2.20 17.41 2.80
C GLY A 2 -1.34 16.50 1.91
N GLY A 3 -0.22 16.98 1.35
CA GLY A 3 0.69 16.13 0.56
C GLY A 3 0.13 15.56 -0.74
N HIS A 4 -1.05 16.03 -1.19
CA HIS A 4 -1.66 15.65 -2.46
C HIS A 4 -1.22 16.60 -3.57
N TRP A 5 -0.79 16.04 -4.71
CA TRP A 5 -0.42 16.81 -5.90
C TRP A 5 -1.02 16.19 -7.15
N LYS A 6 -1.41 17.03 -8.11
CA LYS A 6 -1.84 16.62 -9.45
C LYS A 6 -1.41 17.68 -10.48
N PRO A 7 -1.20 17.31 -11.75
CA PRO A 7 -0.90 18.30 -12.79
C PRO A 7 -2.11 19.23 -13.02
N GLU A 8 -1.83 20.52 -13.22
CA GLU A 8 -2.87 21.54 -13.46
C GLU A 8 -3.22 21.68 -14.95
N ILE A 9 -2.26 21.42 -15.83
CA ILE A 9 -2.35 21.66 -17.28
C ILE A 9 -2.71 20.42 -18.10
N CYS A 10 -2.73 19.23 -17.49
CA CYS A 10 -3.04 17.99 -18.18
C CYS A 10 -3.79 17.00 -17.29
N LYS A 11 -4.38 15.96 -17.90
CA LYS A 11 -4.94 14.83 -17.16
C LYS A 11 -3.80 13.97 -16.63
N ALA A 12 -3.81 13.69 -15.33
CA ALA A 12 -2.85 12.81 -14.70
C ALA A 12 -2.82 11.42 -15.36
N ARG A 13 -1.62 10.84 -15.46
CA ARG A 13 -1.43 9.50 -16.04
C ARG A 13 -2.13 8.41 -15.23
N GLN A 14 -2.03 8.50 -13.90
CA GLN A 14 -2.67 7.59 -12.97
C GLN A 14 -2.84 8.27 -11.61
N ARG A 15 -3.87 7.87 -10.86
CA ARG A 15 -4.05 8.26 -9.44
C ARG A 15 -3.33 7.25 -8.55
N VAL A 16 -2.29 7.67 -7.83
CA VAL A 16 -1.35 6.78 -7.13
C VAL A 16 -1.24 7.12 -5.64
N ALA A 17 -1.54 6.16 -4.78
CA ALA A 17 -1.22 6.23 -3.35
C ALA A 17 0.16 5.62 -3.11
N ILE A 18 1.09 6.40 -2.53
CA ILE A 18 2.44 5.94 -2.21
C ILE A 18 2.52 5.72 -0.71
N ILE A 19 2.60 4.48 -0.28
CA ILE A 19 2.55 4.07 1.12
C ILE A 19 3.96 3.82 1.63
N VAL A 20 4.35 4.59 2.64
CA VAL A 20 5.70 4.59 3.20
C VAL A 20 5.64 4.17 4.67
N PRO A 21 5.98 2.91 5.01
CA PRO A 21 6.08 2.51 6.41
C PRO A 21 7.25 3.25 7.07
N PHE A 22 7.01 3.83 8.24
CA PHE A 22 7.97 4.70 8.89
C PHE A 22 8.16 4.37 10.38
N ARG A 23 9.42 4.28 10.82
CA ARG A 23 9.81 4.24 12.23
C ARG A 23 11.28 4.62 12.39
N ASN A 24 11.59 5.59 13.24
CA ASN A 24 12.97 5.99 13.60
C ASN A 24 13.87 6.33 12.38
N ARG A 25 13.32 6.97 11.34
CA ARG A 25 14.06 7.36 10.12
C ARG A 25 13.90 8.85 9.79
N GLU A 26 13.83 9.69 10.82
CA GLU A 26 13.54 11.13 10.69
C GLU A 26 14.50 11.86 9.75
N ASN A 27 15.78 11.49 9.73
CA ASN A 27 16.75 12.09 8.81
C ASN A 27 16.57 11.66 7.35
N HIS A 28 15.96 10.50 7.08
CA HIS A 28 15.77 10.00 5.72
C HIS A 28 14.53 10.60 5.07
N LEU A 29 13.48 10.90 5.84
CA LEU A 29 12.21 11.38 5.29
C LEU A 29 12.35 12.70 4.49
N PRO A 30 13.09 13.73 4.95
CA PRO A 30 13.32 14.93 4.16
C PRO A 30 14.02 14.65 2.83
N ILE A 31 15.06 13.81 2.85
CA ILE A 31 15.81 13.41 1.65
C ILE A 31 14.90 12.66 0.68
N PHE A 32 14.12 11.71 1.20
CA PHE A 32 13.14 10.95 0.43
C PHE A 32 12.13 11.86 -0.27
N LEU A 33 11.49 12.78 0.47
CA LEU A 33 10.50 13.69 -0.10
C LEU A 33 11.12 14.65 -1.12
N GLN A 34 12.32 15.18 -0.85
CA GLN A 34 13.02 16.10 -1.74
C GLN A 34 13.35 15.46 -3.09
N ASN A 35 13.67 14.16 -3.11
CA ASN A 35 13.97 13.43 -4.35
C ASN A 35 12.70 12.91 -5.04
N LEU A 36 11.73 12.40 -4.27
CA LEU A 36 10.58 11.73 -4.85
C LEU A 36 9.56 12.71 -5.42
N HIS A 37 9.30 13.85 -4.77
CA HIS A 37 8.32 14.82 -5.27
C HIS A 37 8.60 15.29 -6.71
N PRO A 38 9.81 15.77 -7.07
CA PRO A 38 10.12 16.18 -8.43
C PRO A 38 9.97 15.05 -9.45
N LEU A 39 10.35 13.82 -9.08
CA LEU A 39 10.21 12.66 -9.95
C LEU A 39 8.74 12.36 -10.26
N LEU A 40 7.87 12.31 -9.24
CA LEU A 40 6.44 12.03 -9.43
C LEU A 40 5.73 13.15 -10.20
N GLN A 41 6.12 14.40 -9.97
CA GLN A 41 5.62 15.55 -10.72
C GLN A 41 6.03 15.49 -12.20
N LYS A 42 7.29 15.15 -12.49
CA LYS A 42 7.77 14.91 -13.86
C LYS A 42 7.01 13.75 -14.54
N GLN A 43 6.65 12.73 -13.77
CA GLN A 43 5.81 11.62 -14.23
C GLN A 43 4.31 11.99 -14.36
N GLN A 44 3.91 13.23 -14.04
CA GLN A 44 2.54 13.76 -14.23
C GLN A 44 1.46 12.88 -13.56
N LEU A 45 1.74 12.47 -12.33
CA LEU A 45 0.84 11.64 -11.52
C LEU A 45 -0.12 12.50 -10.69
N ASP A 46 -1.31 11.99 -10.40
CA ASP A 46 -2.15 12.48 -9.31
C ASP A 46 -1.80 11.59 -8.11
N TYR A 47 -1.13 12.13 -7.09
CA TYR A 47 -0.57 11.28 -6.03
C TYR A 47 -0.68 11.89 -4.64
N THR A 48 -0.57 11.01 -3.65
CA THR A 48 -0.35 11.37 -2.25
C THR A 48 0.63 10.40 -1.62
N ILE A 49 1.56 10.92 -0.82
CA ILE A 49 2.52 10.14 -0.04
C ILE A 49 1.95 9.95 1.36
N PHE A 50 1.64 8.71 1.72
CA PHE A 50 1.14 8.28 3.02
C PHE A 50 2.28 7.74 3.87
N VAL A 51 2.80 8.58 4.76
CA VAL A 51 3.79 8.15 5.77
C VAL A 51 3.05 7.48 6.92
N VAL A 52 3.19 6.16 7.05
CA VAL A 52 2.52 5.36 8.07
C VAL A 52 3.49 5.09 9.22
N GLU A 53 3.39 5.90 10.26
CA GLU A 53 4.26 5.80 11.43
C GLU A 53 3.81 4.69 12.39
N GLN A 54 4.75 3.86 12.84
CA GLN A 54 4.49 2.90 13.90
C GLN A 54 4.73 3.50 15.28
N ILE A 55 3.77 3.30 16.18
CA ILE A 55 3.89 3.65 17.59
C ILE A 55 5.14 3.02 18.24
N LYS A 56 5.74 3.77 19.16
CA LYS A 56 6.94 3.37 19.90
C LYS A 56 6.67 2.10 20.74
N ASN A 57 7.74 1.40 21.11
CA ASN A 57 7.74 0.24 22.00
C ASN A 57 7.08 -1.05 21.47
N GLN A 58 6.80 -1.15 20.16
CA GLN A 58 6.42 -2.41 19.50
C GLN A 58 7.48 -2.86 18.51
N LYS A 59 7.57 -4.18 18.25
CA LYS A 59 8.42 -4.71 17.17
C LYS A 59 7.97 -4.13 15.83
N PHE A 60 8.93 -3.71 14.99
CA PHE A 60 8.60 -3.13 13.69
C PHE A 60 7.86 -4.15 12.85
N ASN A 61 6.72 -3.77 12.26
CA ASN A 61 6.01 -4.63 11.33
C ASN A 61 5.68 -3.87 10.04
N ARG A 62 6.64 -3.92 9.11
CA ARG A 62 6.56 -3.29 7.78
C ARG A 62 5.29 -3.70 7.03
N ALA A 63 4.99 -4.99 6.98
CA ALA A 63 3.81 -5.51 6.27
C ALA A 63 2.51 -4.99 6.87
N LYS A 64 2.41 -4.94 8.21
CA LYS A 64 1.24 -4.38 8.89
C LYS A 64 1.04 -2.90 8.57
N LEU A 65 2.10 -2.10 8.57
CA LEU A 65 2.02 -0.67 8.25
C LEU A 65 1.62 -0.45 6.79
N MET A 66 2.11 -1.26 5.86
CA MET A 66 1.69 -1.24 4.47
C MET A 66 0.18 -1.52 4.33
N ASN A 67 -0.32 -2.57 4.99
CA ASN A 67 -1.74 -2.90 4.97
C ASN A 67 -2.62 -1.79 5.59
N VAL A 68 -2.19 -1.21 6.71
CA VAL A 68 -2.87 -0.06 7.34
C VAL A 68 -2.89 1.12 6.37
N GLY A 69 -1.75 1.46 5.76
CA GLY A 69 -1.67 2.53 4.77
C GLY A 69 -2.61 2.33 3.59
N PHE A 70 -2.74 1.10 3.08
CA PHE A 70 -3.68 0.76 2.02
C PHE A 70 -5.13 1.02 2.43
N VAL A 71 -5.53 0.52 3.61
CA VAL A 71 -6.89 0.67 4.13
C VAL A 71 -7.24 2.14 4.38
N GLU A 72 -6.33 2.92 4.95
CA GLU A 72 -6.57 4.34 5.23
C GLU A 72 -6.56 5.19 3.96
N ALA A 73 -5.61 4.97 3.04
CA ALA A 73 -5.55 5.71 1.78
C ALA A 73 -6.84 5.54 0.95
N ARG A 74 -7.42 4.33 0.93
CA ARG A 74 -8.67 4.01 0.22
C ARG A 74 -9.87 4.84 0.71
N LYS A 75 -9.86 5.32 1.96
CA LYS A 75 -10.97 6.12 2.51
C LYS A 75 -10.93 7.58 2.03
N LEU A 76 -9.78 8.05 1.56
CA LEU A 76 -9.53 9.46 1.30
C LEU A 76 -9.71 9.83 -0.17
N TYR A 77 -9.43 8.91 -1.09
CA TYR A 77 -9.51 9.18 -2.52
C TYR A 77 -9.61 7.88 -3.33
N ASP A 78 -10.17 7.97 -4.53
CA ASP A 78 -10.35 6.84 -5.45
C ASP A 78 -9.05 6.51 -6.21
N TRP A 79 -8.09 5.95 -5.49
CA TRP A 79 -6.77 5.60 -6.03
C TRP A 79 -6.86 4.46 -7.05
N GLN A 80 -6.12 4.58 -8.15
CA GLN A 80 -6.01 3.55 -9.19
C GLN A 80 -4.83 2.61 -8.98
N CYS A 81 -3.83 3.03 -8.20
CA CYS A 81 -2.62 2.29 -7.93
C CYS A 81 -2.13 2.54 -6.51
N TYR A 82 -1.54 1.51 -5.91
CA TYR A 82 -0.90 1.57 -4.60
C TYR A 82 0.54 1.12 -4.75
N ILE A 83 1.48 1.97 -4.36
CA ILE A 83 2.91 1.68 -4.40
C ILE A 83 3.42 1.66 -2.97
N PHE A 84 4.03 0.55 -2.58
CA PHE A 84 4.69 0.40 -1.30
C PHE A 84 6.16 0.76 -1.43
N HIS A 85 6.63 1.69 -0.61
CA HIS A 85 7.96 2.25 -0.77
C HIS A 85 8.67 2.42 0.56
N ASP A 86 9.92 1.95 0.67
CA ASP A 86 10.73 2.19 1.87
C ASP A 86 11.31 3.61 1.85
N VAL A 87 11.37 4.25 3.01
CA VAL A 87 11.82 5.65 3.13
C VAL A 87 13.32 5.83 2.83
N ASP A 88 14.12 4.75 2.87
CA ASP A 88 15.56 4.77 2.63
C ASP A 88 15.98 4.36 1.21
N LEU A 89 15.02 4.02 0.34
CA LEU A 89 15.29 3.76 -1.06
C LEU A 89 15.04 5.05 -1.87
N ILE A 90 15.98 5.43 -2.73
CA ILE A 90 15.84 6.61 -3.60
C ILE A 90 15.97 6.12 -5.06
N PRO A 91 15.00 6.44 -5.93
CA PRO A 91 15.12 6.09 -7.34
C PRO A 91 16.25 6.88 -8.01
N GLU A 92 17.23 6.17 -8.58
CA GLU A 92 18.35 6.79 -9.30
C GLU A 92 17.99 7.26 -10.72
N ASN A 93 16.88 6.76 -11.27
CA ASN A 93 16.48 6.98 -12.65
C ASN A 93 14.99 7.34 -12.74
N ASP A 94 14.67 8.40 -13.48
CA ASP A 94 13.31 8.90 -13.70
C ASP A 94 12.47 8.00 -14.63
N LYS A 95 13.12 7.05 -15.33
CA LYS A 95 12.48 6.00 -16.11
C LYS A 95 11.84 4.91 -15.24
N ASN A 96 12.14 4.88 -13.94
CA ASN A 96 11.46 4.00 -12.99
C ASN A 96 10.06 4.58 -12.71
N MET A 97 9.07 4.10 -13.46
CA MET A 97 7.71 4.62 -13.40
C MET A 97 7.00 4.24 -12.10
N TYR A 98 6.46 5.24 -11.40
CA TYR A 98 5.61 5.05 -10.21
C TYR A 98 4.14 4.90 -10.64
N THR A 99 3.88 3.92 -11.50
CA THR A 99 2.56 3.59 -12.03
C THR A 99 2.35 2.08 -11.97
N CYS A 100 1.13 1.62 -11.72
CA CYS A 100 0.79 0.21 -11.82
C CYS A 100 0.57 -0.15 -13.29
N MET A 101 1.11 -1.28 -13.75
CA MET A 101 0.81 -1.78 -15.09
C MET A 101 -0.69 -2.09 -15.19
N VAL A 102 -1.35 -1.53 -16.20
CA VAL A 102 -2.71 -1.94 -16.54
C VAL A 102 -2.58 -3.27 -17.25
N SER A 103 -2.85 -4.37 -16.55
CA SER A 103 -3.05 -5.64 -17.24
C SER A 103 -4.37 -5.55 -17.98
N THR A 104 -4.34 -5.38 -19.29
CA THR A 104 -5.46 -5.75 -20.16
C THR A 104 -5.56 -7.27 -20.18
N SER A 105 -5.87 -7.86 -19.05
CA SER A 105 -6.47 -9.18 -19.05
C SER A 105 -7.87 -8.97 -19.61
N SER A 106 -8.01 -9.13 -20.93
CA SER A 106 -9.23 -9.74 -21.44
C SER A 106 -9.50 -10.91 -20.50
N ILE A 107 -10.66 -10.89 -19.85
CA ILE A 107 -11.13 -12.02 -19.07
C ILE A 107 -11.08 -13.22 -20.02
N THR A 108 -10.04 -14.04 -19.95
CA THR A 108 -10.16 -15.41 -20.41
C THR A 108 -11.12 -16.01 -19.41
N ASN A 109 -12.34 -16.28 -19.86
CA ASN A 109 -13.33 -17.02 -19.09
C ASN A 109 -12.62 -18.26 -18.54
N TYR A 110 -12.34 -18.26 -17.24
CA TYR A 110 -11.78 -19.41 -16.54
C TYR A 110 -12.92 -20.41 -16.36
N THR A 111 -13.23 -21.17 -17.41
CA THR A 111 -14.11 -22.34 -17.32
C THR A 111 -13.26 -23.58 -17.08
N GLY A 112 -13.29 -24.10 -15.85
CA GLY A 112 -12.68 -25.37 -15.42
C GLY A 112 -11.67 -25.17 -14.30
N GLY A 113 -12.06 -25.34 -13.02
CA GLY A 113 -11.88 -26.58 -12.26
C GLY A 113 -10.58 -26.48 -11.44
N THR A 114 -10.55 -26.47 -10.11
CA THR A 114 -11.11 -27.44 -9.15
C THR A 114 -11.44 -26.77 -7.81
N SER A 115 -12.41 -27.35 -7.11
CA SER A 115 -12.83 -27.03 -5.74
C SER A 115 -11.66 -27.00 -4.77
N LEU A 116 -11.43 -25.88 -4.10
CA LEU A 116 -10.82 -25.84 -2.78
C LEU A 116 -11.92 -25.45 -1.79
N GLU A 117 -12.30 -26.42 -0.97
CA GLU A 117 -13.31 -26.34 0.08
C GLU A 117 -13.21 -25.04 0.89
N GLU A 118 -14.37 -24.40 1.06
CA GLU A 118 -14.58 -23.43 2.13
C GLU A 118 -14.34 -24.13 3.48
N ARG A 119 -13.33 -23.67 4.22
CA ARG A 119 -13.17 -24.04 5.63
C ARG A 119 -14.38 -23.54 6.42
N PRO A 120 -15.15 -24.41 7.11
CA PRO A 120 -16.21 -23.94 7.98
C PRO A 120 -15.62 -23.25 9.23
N PRO A 121 -16.38 -22.34 9.87
CA PRO A 121 -15.90 -21.58 11.03
C PRO A 121 -15.66 -22.52 12.22
N SER A 122 -14.55 -22.31 12.92
CA SER A 122 -14.18 -23.00 14.15
C SER A 122 -15.28 -22.84 15.20
N ARG A 123 -15.95 -23.94 15.55
CA ARG A 123 -16.79 -24.03 16.76
C ARG A 123 -15.90 -24.06 18.00
N GLU A 124 -16.41 -23.38 19.01
CA GLU A 124 -15.87 -23.23 20.36
C GLU A 124 -15.52 -24.58 20.99
N ALA A 125 -14.36 -24.63 21.66
CA ALA A 125 -14.00 -25.71 22.55
C ALA A 125 -14.54 -25.36 23.94
N ASP A 126 -15.77 -25.80 24.23
CA ASP A 126 -16.20 -25.96 25.62
C ASP A 126 -15.59 -27.24 26.17
N GLY A 127 -14.84 -27.07 27.26
CA GLY A 127 -14.18 -28.16 27.96
C GLY A 127 -15.17 -28.97 28.78
N GLU A 128 -15.11 -30.29 28.63
CA GLU A 128 -15.81 -31.23 29.49
C GLU A 128 -14.77 -31.94 30.36
N GLN A 129 -14.61 -31.44 31.59
CA GLN A 129 -14.18 -32.24 32.74
C GLN A 129 -15.45 -32.62 33.48
N HIS A 130 -15.69 -33.93 33.63
CA HIS A 130 -16.30 -34.47 34.84
C HIS A 130 -16.02 -35.98 34.92
N ASP A 131 -15.53 -36.38 36.08
CA ASP A 131 -15.30 -37.74 36.56
C ASP A 131 -16.61 -38.54 36.70
N ASP A 132 -16.54 -39.87 36.54
CA ASP A 132 -17.05 -40.89 37.49
C ASP A 132 -17.26 -42.27 36.82
N HIS A 133 -16.30 -43.19 37.01
CA HIS A 133 -16.52 -44.54 37.58
C HIS A 133 -15.21 -45.29 37.79
#